data_AF-A0A966TPT1-F1
#
_entry.id   AF-A0A966TPT1-F1
#
_cell.length_a   1.000
_cell.length_b   1.000
_cell.length_c   1.000
_cell.angle_alpha   90.00
_cell.angle_beta   90.00
_cell.angle_gamma   90.00
#
_symmetry.space_group_name_H-M   'P 1'
#
loop_
_entity.id
_entity.type
_entity.pdbx_description
1 polymer ?
#
loop_
_entity_poly.entity_id
_entity_poly.type
_entity_poly.pdbx_seq_one_letter_code
_entity_poly.pdbx_strand_id
1 'polypeptide(L)'
;MAGTVVAQVSAADQFPVVEIDSLPNETILIDVGALDSCREASLPGAKCIPLDKMLGRNGRLANLRDIRWLLGTAGLTGAETIAIFSRADQDSRADKERDAATGIFFLAGQRKVLRLGNIPMQALSAKGAETALSRVSFYSAIVRTKHLVPAKAYSVKAEYLAEFIENLDQMMPETKFQWPVGFRS
;
A
#
# COMPACT_ATOMS: atom_id res chain seq x y z
N MET A 1 -11.19 -20.32 36.29
CA MET A 1 -10.75 -20.52 34.90
C MET A 1 -11.05 -19.24 34.14
N ALA A 2 -10.04 -18.39 33.92
CA ALA A 2 -10.20 -17.15 33.16
C ALA A 2 -10.07 -17.51 31.67
N GLY A 3 -11.19 -17.49 30.95
CA GLY A 3 -11.19 -17.64 29.50
C GLY A 3 -10.57 -16.39 28.87
N THR A 4 -9.48 -16.58 28.12
CA THR A 4 -8.92 -15.54 27.26
C THR A 4 -9.95 -15.19 26.19
N VAL A 5 -10.57 -14.02 26.33
CA VAL A 5 -11.37 -13.43 25.24
C VAL A 5 -10.37 -13.00 24.17
N VAL A 6 -10.25 -13.81 23.12
CA VAL A 6 -9.59 -13.37 21.89
C VAL A 6 -10.52 -12.33 21.29
N ALA A 7 -10.22 -11.05 21.50
CA ALA A 7 -10.94 -9.97 20.84
C ALA A 7 -10.88 -10.23 19.33
N GLN A 8 -12.04 -10.49 18.72
CA GLN A 8 -12.15 -10.51 17.27
C GLN A 8 -11.83 -9.10 16.79
N VAL A 9 -10.65 -8.94 16.23
CA VAL A 9 -10.25 -7.73 15.50
C VAL A 9 -11.24 -7.60 14.35
N SER A 10 -12.04 -6.53 14.36
CA SER A 10 -12.99 -6.22 13.29
C SER A 10 -12.19 -6.02 12.00
N ALA A 11 -12.73 -6.38 10.84
CA ALA A 11 -11.97 -6.24 9.59
C ALA A 11 -11.76 -4.76 9.18
N ALA A 12 -12.58 -3.82 9.69
CA ALA A 12 -12.28 -2.39 9.65
C ALA A 12 -11.01 -2.01 10.47
N ASP A 13 -10.55 -2.89 11.37
CA ASP A 13 -9.31 -2.71 12.14
C ASP A 13 -8.07 -3.26 11.41
N GLN A 14 -8.22 -4.00 10.30
CA GLN A 14 -7.07 -4.57 9.59
C GLN A 14 -6.30 -3.49 8.81
N PHE A 15 -7.03 -2.53 8.22
CA PHE A 15 -6.49 -1.37 7.51
C PHE A 15 -7.22 -0.10 7.96
N PRO A 16 -7.05 0.37 9.21
CA PRO A 16 -7.83 1.48 9.71
C PRO A 16 -7.56 2.74 8.88
N VAL A 17 -8.64 3.47 8.57
CA VAL A 17 -8.53 4.85 8.08
C VAL A 17 -8.29 5.74 9.30
N VAL A 18 -7.21 6.50 9.28
CA VAL A 18 -6.74 7.32 10.39
C VAL A 18 -6.50 8.75 9.94
N GLU A 19 -6.61 9.68 10.88
CA GLU A 19 -6.27 11.09 10.67
C GLU A 19 -4.77 11.31 10.92
N ILE A 20 -4.18 12.32 10.28
CA ILE A 20 -2.74 12.62 10.39
C ILE A 20 -2.29 12.76 11.85
N ASP A 21 -3.08 13.45 12.67
CA ASP A 21 -2.76 13.73 14.08
C ASP A 21 -2.83 12.48 14.98
N SER A 22 -3.38 11.38 14.46
CA SER A 22 -3.51 10.11 15.17
C SER A 22 -2.46 9.06 14.78
N LEU A 23 -1.53 9.44 13.88
CA LEU A 23 -0.51 8.52 13.42
C LEU A 23 0.43 8.09 14.55
N PRO A 24 0.78 6.79 14.62
CA PRO A 24 1.82 6.33 15.52
C PRO A 24 3.16 7.03 15.24
N ASN A 25 3.95 7.23 16.28
CA ASN A 25 5.35 7.67 16.13
C ASN A 25 6.09 6.74 15.15
N GLU A 26 7.01 7.32 14.38
CA GLU A 26 7.84 6.62 13.38
C GLU A 26 7.07 6.02 12.19
N THR A 27 5.82 6.43 11.97
CA THR A 27 5.08 6.02 10.77
C THR A 27 5.71 6.61 9.52
N ILE A 28 5.97 5.76 8.52
CA ILE A 28 6.44 6.22 7.22
C ILE A 28 5.25 6.59 6.34
N LEU A 29 5.23 7.84 5.89
CA LEU A 29 4.21 8.38 5.01
C LEU A 29 4.53 8.01 3.55
N ILE A 30 3.56 7.42 2.85
CA ILE A 30 3.66 7.01 1.45
C ILE A 30 2.58 7.73 0.64
N ASP A 31 3.01 8.62 -0.25
CA ASP A 31 2.14 9.28 -1.22
C ASP A 31 2.11 8.44 -2.50
N VAL A 32 0.93 7.94 -2.86
CA VAL A 32 0.72 7.08 -4.04
C VAL A 32 0.06 7.82 -5.20
N GLY A 33 -0.11 9.14 -5.08
CA GLY A 33 -0.62 9.99 -6.15
C GLY A 33 0.38 10.18 -7.29
N ALA A 34 0.06 11.09 -8.22
CA ALA A 34 0.92 11.41 -9.34
C ALA A 34 2.30 11.91 -8.87
N LEU A 35 3.37 11.46 -9.53
CA LEU A 35 4.74 11.77 -9.13
C LEU A 35 5.00 13.28 -9.05
N ASP A 36 4.56 14.03 -10.05
CA ASP A 36 4.80 15.47 -10.11
C ASP A 36 4.03 16.21 -9.01
N SER A 37 2.79 15.79 -8.70
CA SER A 37 2.03 16.34 -7.58
C SER A 37 2.73 16.11 -6.23
N CYS A 38 3.24 14.90 -5.99
CA CYS A 38 3.98 14.57 -4.77
C CYS A 38 5.30 15.36 -4.64
N ARG A 39 6.01 15.55 -5.75
CA ARG A 39 7.25 16.35 -5.81
C ARG A 39 7.01 17.82 -5.52
N GLU A 40 5.86 18.34 -5.95
CA GLU A 40 5.49 19.74 -5.75
C GLU A 40 5.04 20.00 -4.31
N ALA A 41 4.11 19.19 -3.80
CA ALA A 41 3.55 19.37 -2.46
C ALA A 41 2.92 18.07 -1.92
N SER A 42 3.51 17.58 -0.83
CA SER A 42 3.15 16.39 -0.07
C SER A 42 3.30 16.64 1.44
N LEU A 43 3.02 15.62 2.25
CA LEU A 43 3.24 15.68 3.69
C LEU A 43 4.74 15.69 4.04
N PRO A 44 5.17 16.38 5.11
CA PRO A 44 6.56 16.35 5.55
C PRO A 44 7.12 14.94 5.73
N GLY A 45 8.22 14.63 5.03
CA GLY A 45 8.88 13.33 5.10
C GLY A 45 8.19 12.21 4.29
N ALA A 46 7.12 12.52 3.53
CA ALA A 46 6.47 11.55 2.68
C ALA A 46 7.39 11.06 1.56
N LYS A 47 7.26 9.77 1.23
CA LYS A 47 7.92 9.14 0.09
C LYS A 47 6.94 9.06 -1.08
N CYS A 48 7.35 9.56 -2.24
CA CYS A 48 6.57 9.44 -3.46
C CYS A 48 6.75 8.02 -4.02
N ILE A 49 5.70 7.20 -3.92
CA ILE A 49 5.63 5.89 -4.58
C ILE A 49 4.31 5.83 -5.36
N PRO A 50 4.23 6.52 -6.51
CA PRO A 50 3.02 6.58 -7.31
C PRO A 50 2.47 5.18 -7.59
N LEU A 51 1.14 5.02 -7.56
CA LEU A 51 0.50 3.74 -7.83
C LEU A 51 0.91 3.21 -9.22
N ASP A 52 1.04 4.09 -10.21
CA ASP A 52 1.46 3.72 -11.57
C ASP A 52 2.84 3.07 -11.66
N LYS A 53 3.73 3.24 -10.65
CA LYS A 53 5.02 2.53 -10.55
C LYS A 53 4.85 1.09 -10.10
N MET A 54 3.77 0.79 -9.38
CA MET A 54 3.41 -0.57 -8.97
C MET A 54 2.59 -1.28 -10.06
N LEU A 55 2.11 -0.53 -11.05
CA LEU A 55 1.42 -1.03 -12.22
C LEU A 55 2.40 -1.12 -13.40
N GLY A 56 2.44 -2.28 -14.05
CA GLY A 56 3.08 -2.47 -15.34
C GLY A 56 2.25 -1.89 -16.49
N ARG A 57 2.68 -2.21 -17.72
CA ARG A 57 2.02 -1.78 -18.97
C ARG A 57 0.51 -2.04 -18.95
N ASN A 58 -0.27 -1.05 -19.37
CA ASN A 58 -1.74 -1.09 -19.46
C ASN A 58 -2.46 -1.21 -18.11
N GLY A 59 -1.90 -0.66 -17.02
CA GLY A 59 -2.54 -0.62 -15.70
C GLY A 59 -2.61 -1.97 -14.98
N ARG A 60 -1.74 -2.91 -15.39
CA ARG A 60 -1.72 -4.27 -14.88
C ARG A 60 -0.71 -4.42 -13.76
N LEU A 61 -1.03 -5.10 -12.66
CA LEU A 61 -0.14 -5.21 -11.51
C LEU A 61 1.24 -5.80 -11.89
N ALA A 62 2.32 -5.17 -11.41
CA ALA A 62 3.68 -5.67 -11.61
C ALA A 62 3.89 -7.01 -10.87
N ASN A 63 4.88 -7.79 -11.30
CA ASN A 63 5.19 -9.03 -10.59
C ASN A 63 5.76 -8.73 -9.19
N LEU A 64 5.64 -9.71 -8.29
CA LEU A 64 6.02 -9.53 -6.90
C LEU A 64 7.50 -9.17 -6.68
N ARG A 65 8.39 -9.66 -7.55
CA ARG A 65 9.83 -9.32 -7.49
C ARG A 65 10.04 -7.83 -7.78
N ASP A 66 9.38 -7.30 -8.81
CA ASP A 66 9.50 -5.89 -9.21
C ASP A 66 8.92 -4.97 -8.14
N ILE A 67 7.77 -5.36 -7.54
CA ILE A 67 7.19 -4.65 -6.40
C ILE A 67 8.19 -4.59 -5.24
N ARG A 68 8.75 -5.72 -4.81
CA ARG A 68 9.73 -5.74 -3.71
C ARG A 68 10.98 -4.93 -4.01
N TRP A 69 11.43 -4.92 -5.27
CA TRP A 69 12.55 -4.10 -5.70
C TRP A 69 12.23 -2.61 -5.55
N LEU A 70 11.06 -2.17 -6.04
CA LEU A 70 10.56 -0.79 -5.90
C LEU A 70 10.45 -0.37 -4.43
N LEU A 71 9.90 -1.23 -3.56
CA LEU A 71 9.80 -0.90 -2.13
C LEU A 71 11.19 -0.76 -1.49
N GLY A 72 12.17 -1.55 -1.93
CA GLY A 72 13.56 -1.41 -1.50
C GLY A 72 14.24 -0.11 -1.96
N THR A 73 13.84 0.46 -3.11
CA THR A 73 14.33 1.78 -3.57
C THR A 73 13.74 2.94 -2.78
N ALA A 74 12.58 2.75 -2.17
CA ALA A 74 12.01 3.68 -1.20
C ALA A 74 12.65 3.57 0.21
N GLY A 75 13.53 2.60 0.42
CA GLY A 75 14.15 2.35 1.73
C GLY A 75 13.31 1.52 2.69
N LEU A 76 12.31 0.79 2.19
CA LEU A 76 11.45 -0.06 3.01
C LEU A 76 12.01 -1.49 3.12
N THR A 77 11.93 -2.05 4.33
CA THR A 77 12.28 -3.44 4.61
C THR A 77 11.06 -4.35 4.71
N GLY A 78 9.89 -3.77 4.98
CA GLY A 78 8.65 -4.47 5.28
C GLY A 78 8.35 -4.57 6.78
N ALA A 79 9.29 -4.18 7.65
CA ALA A 79 9.11 -4.16 9.09
C ALA A 79 8.44 -2.87 9.60
N GLU A 80 8.24 -1.87 8.76
CA GLU A 80 7.77 -0.55 9.16
C GLU A 80 6.25 -0.53 9.37
N THR A 81 5.77 0.45 10.14
CA THR A 81 4.38 0.91 10.01
C THR A 81 4.36 1.96 8.93
N ILE A 82 3.52 1.78 7.92
CA ILE A 82 3.34 2.77 6.85
C ILE A 82 1.93 3.35 6.90
N ALA A 83 1.78 4.59 6.45
CA ALA A 83 0.50 5.23 6.20
C ALA A 83 0.44 5.71 4.76
N ILE A 84 -0.55 5.20 4.02
CA ILE A 84 -0.72 5.43 2.59
C ILE A 84 -1.78 6.51 2.39
N PHE A 85 -1.50 7.43 1.47
CA PHE A 85 -2.46 8.42 0.99
C PHE A 85 -2.28 8.69 -0.49
N SER A 86 -3.32 9.22 -1.14
CA SER A 86 -3.23 9.85 -2.44
C SER A 86 -3.79 11.25 -2.36
N ARG A 87 -3.12 12.19 -3.03
CA ARG A 87 -3.64 13.54 -3.26
C ARG A 87 -4.52 13.51 -4.50
N ALA A 88 -5.82 13.37 -4.32
CA ALA A 88 -6.81 13.86 -5.26
C ALA A 88 -7.86 14.66 -4.50
N ASP A 89 -8.48 15.59 -5.20
CA ASP A 89 -9.36 16.63 -4.69
C ASP A 89 -10.63 16.02 -4.09
N GLN A 90 -10.56 15.45 -2.88
CA GLN A 90 -11.68 14.77 -2.21
C GLN A 90 -12.52 13.89 -3.17
N ASP A 91 -11.87 13.24 -4.13
CA ASP A 91 -12.53 12.42 -5.13
C ASP A 91 -12.40 10.94 -4.73
N SER A 92 -13.47 10.19 -4.97
CA SER A 92 -13.51 8.72 -4.97
C SER A 92 -12.30 8.05 -5.64
N ARG A 93 -11.62 8.76 -6.55
CA ARG A 93 -10.37 8.30 -7.16
C ARG A 93 -9.19 8.21 -6.17
N ALA A 94 -8.99 9.21 -5.31
CA ALA A 94 -7.88 9.18 -4.34
C ALA A 94 -8.02 7.99 -3.38
N ASP A 95 -9.24 7.75 -2.89
CA ASP A 95 -9.51 6.61 -2.02
C ASP A 95 -9.22 5.28 -2.74
N LYS A 96 -9.63 5.15 -4.01
CA LYS A 96 -9.31 3.94 -4.79
C LYS A 96 -7.82 3.74 -5.01
N GLU A 97 -7.06 4.81 -5.27
CA GLU A 97 -5.61 4.72 -5.43
C GLU A 97 -4.91 4.31 -4.13
N ARG A 98 -5.31 4.94 -3.01
CA ARG A 98 -4.84 4.60 -1.66
C ARG A 98 -5.14 3.14 -1.32
N ASP A 99 -6.35 2.69 -1.59
CA ASP A 99 -6.82 1.36 -1.21
C ASP A 99 -6.20 0.28 -2.11
N ALA A 100 -6.04 0.55 -3.41
CA ALA A 100 -5.30 -0.33 -4.30
C ALA A 100 -3.84 -0.50 -3.84
N ALA A 101 -3.15 0.59 -3.48
CA ALA A 101 -1.81 0.51 -2.93
C ALA A 101 -1.78 -0.24 -1.59
N THR A 102 -2.75 0.00 -0.71
CA THR A 102 -2.90 -0.73 0.56
C THR A 102 -2.91 -2.24 0.34
N GLY A 103 -3.67 -2.72 -0.64
CA GLY A 103 -3.67 -4.14 -1.05
C GLY A 103 -2.31 -4.64 -1.50
N ILE A 104 -1.58 -3.85 -2.30
CA ILE A 104 -0.24 -4.21 -2.78
C ILE A 104 0.74 -4.36 -1.61
N PHE A 105 0.82 -3.38 -0.72
CA PHE A 105 1.71 -3.42 0.45
C PHE A 105 1.36 -4.56 1.40
N PHE A 106 0.06 -4.77 1.64
CA PHE A 106 -0.40 -5.91 2.42
C PHE A 106 0.03 -7.23 1.79
N LEU A 107 -0.28 -7.48 0.52
CA LEU A 107 0.08 -8.75 -0.11
C LEU A 107 1.60 -8.96 -0.20
N ALA A 108 2.37 -7.88 -0.37
CA ALA A 108 3.83 -7.90 -0.36
C ALA A 108 4.44 -8.27 1.02
N GLY A 109 3.66 -8.18 2.10
CA GLY A 109 4.06 -8.60 3.44
C GLY A 109 4.34 -7.46 4.43
N GLN A 110 4.00 -6.21 4.11
CA GLN A 110 4.24 -5.07 5.00
C GLN A 110 3.63 -5.32 6.37
N ARG A 111 4.41 -5.15 7.45
CA ARG A 111 3.98 -5.47 8.82
C ARG A 111 2.66 -4.81 9.18
N LYS A 112 2.57 -3.49 9.02
CA LYS A 112 1.36 -2.70 9.31
C LYS A 112 1.14 -1.64 8.23
N VAL A 113 -0.09 -1.57 7.73
CA VAL A 113 -0.51 -0.61 6.70
C VAL A 113 -1.71 0.16 7.24
N LEU A 114 -1.57 1.48 7.32
CA LEU A 114 -2.63 2.42 7.68
C LEU A 114 -3.08 3.15 6.42
N ARG A 115 -4.35 3.53 6.38
CA ARG A 115 -4.91 4.41 5.35
C ARG A 115 -5.06 5.80 5.95
N LEU A 116 -4.50 6.82 5.33
CA LEU A 116 -4.79 8.19 5.74
C LEU A 116 -6.08 8.67 5.08
N GLY A 117 -6.99 9.16 5.92
CA GLY A 117 -8.17 9.89 5.50
C GLY A 117 -7.88 11.39 5.40
N ASN A 118 -8.73 12.11 4.67
CA ASN A 118 -8.90 13.56 4.70
C ASN A 118 -7.63 14.38 5.01
N ILE A 119 -6.77 14.55 4.01
CA ILE A 119 -5.57 15.38 4.18
C ILE A 119 -5.92 16.85 3.89
N PRO A 120 -5.83 17.76 4.89
CA PRO A 120 -6.08 19.16 4.64
C PRO A 120 -4.96 19.73 3.75
N MET A 121 -5.34 20.59 2.80
CA MET A 121 -4.39 21.20 1.86
C MET A 121 -3.23 21.93 2.58
N GLN A 122 -3.48 22.47 3.78
CA GLN A 122 -2.46 23.17 4.57
C GLN A 122 -1.39 22.22 5.14
N ALA A 123 -1.69 20.92 5.29
CA ALA A 123 -0.71 19.93 5.73
C ALA A 123 0.31 19.58 4.64
N LEU A 124 -0.04 19.80 3.36
CA LEU A 124 0.81 19.56 2.19
C LEU A 124 1.86 20.68 2.03
N SER A 125 2.81 20.72 2.98
CA SER A 125 3.74 21.83 3.17
C SER A 125 5.18 21.55 2.72
N ALA A 126 5.47 20.34 2.24
CA ALA A 126 6.81 19.92 1.88
C ALA A 126 6.86 19.24 0.50
N LYS A 127 8.05 19.08 -0.07
CA LYS A 127 8.23 18.23 -1.25
C LYS A 127 8.37 16.77 -0.81
N GLY A 128 7.69 15.86 -1.49
CA GLY A 128 7.87 14.42 -1.26
C GLY A 128 9.23 13.92 -1.75
N ALA A 129 9.75 12.89 -1.08
CA ALA A 129 11.02 12.25 -1.41
C ALA A 129 10.82 11.15 -2.45
N GLU A 130 11.54 11.25 -3.57
CA GLU A 130 11.52 10.21 -4.59
C GLU A 130 12.22 8.93 -4.16
N THR A 131 11.83 7.82 -4.77
CA THR A 131 12.58 6.57 -4.69
C THR A 131 13.94 6.69 -5.37
N ALA A 132 14.96 6.03 -4.82
CA ALA A 132 16.26 5.97 -5.45
C ALA A 132 16.26 5.17 -6.77
N LEU A 133 17.26 5.38 -7.62
CA LEU A 133 17.44 4.59 -8.86
C LEU A 133 17.83 3.13 -8.59
N SER A 134 18.38 2.85 -7.41
CA SER A 134 18.76 1.52 -6.96
C SER A 134 18.22 1.29 -5.55
N ARG A 135 18.09 0.03 -5.15
CA ARG A 135 17.60 -0.31 -3.81
C ARG A 135 18.59 0.18 -2.76
N VAL A 136 18.09 0.94 -1.80
CA VAL A 136 18.87 1.41 -0.64
C VAL A 136 18.60 0.54 0.59
N SER A 137 17.66 -0.40 0.48
CA SER A 137 17.32 -1.40 1.48
C SER A 137 16.85 -2.70 0.82
N PHE A 138 16.81 -3.79 1.59
CA PHE A 138 16.25 -5.05 1.14
C PHE A 138 14.85 -5.27 1.73
N TYR A 139 13.83 -5.19 0.87
CA TYR A 139 12.47 -5.58 1.24
C TYR A 139 12.41 -7.10 1.46
N SER A 140 12.37 -7.52 2.72
CA SER A 140 12.53 -8.91 3.16
C SER A 140 11.28 -9.49 3.83
N ALA A 141 10.22 -8.68 3.98
CA ALA A 141 8.92 -9.13 4.52
C ALA A 141 8.41 -10.42 3.86
N ILE A 142 7.71 -11.25 4.64
CA ILE A 142 7.12 -12.49 4.16
C ILE A 142 5.82 -12.17 3.42
N VAL A 143 5.77 -12.61 2.16
CA VAL A 143 4.62 -12.42 1.28
C VAL A 143 3.41 -13.15 1.86
N ARG A 144 2.23 -12.52 1.84
CA ARG A 144 1.00 -13.09 2.39
C ARG A 144 0.34 -14.07 1.41
N THR A 145 1.05 -15.16 1.11
CA THR A 145 0.66 -16.17 0.10
C THR A 145 -0.70 -16.82 0.35
N LYS A 146 -1.19 -16.84 1.61
CA LYS A 146 -2.55 -17.32 1.92
C LYS A 146 -3.66 -16.58 1.18
N HIS A 147 -3.42 -15.34 0.75
CA HIS A 147 -4.35 -14.51 -0.01
C HIS A 147 -4.02 -14.48 -1.49
N LEU A 148 -3.06 -15.28 -1.97
CA LEU A 148 -2.61 -15.23 -3.36
C LEU A 148 -2.95 -16.50 -4.11
N VAL A 149 -3.45 -16.33 -5.33
CA VAL A 149 -3.48 -17.38 -6.34
C VAL A 149 -2.59 -16.96 -7.52
N PRO A 150 -1.77 -17.87 -8.08
CA PRO A 150 -0.94 -17.55 -9.22
C PRO A 150 -1.76 -17.03 -10.41
N ALA A 151 -1.30 -15.94 -11.01
CA ALA A 151 -1.86 -15.39 -12.24
C ALA A 151 -0.80 -15.32 -13.33
N LYS A 152 -1.23 -15.33 -14.60
CA LYS A 152 -0.31 -15.01 -15.70
C LYS A 152 0.18 -13.58 -15.53
N ALA A 153 1.45 -13.35 -15.86
CA ALA A 153 2.00 -12.00 -15.81
C ALA A 153 1.12 -11.03 -16.60
N TYR A 154 0.88 -9.85 -16.00
CA TYR A 154 0.09 -8.80 -16.62
C TYR A 154 -1.39 -9.18 -16.84
N SER A 155 -2.02 -10.13 -16.13
CA SER A 155 -3.45 -10.42 -16.34
C SER A 155 -4.41 -9.63 -15.44
N VAL A 156 -3.90 -8.87 -14.47
CA VAL A 156 -4.71 -8.35 -13.35
C VAL A 156 -4.72 -6.83 -13.36
N LYS A 157 -5.89 -6.22 -13.46
CA LYS A 157 -6.07 -4.75 -13.44
C LYS A 157 -6.08 -4.21 -12.01
N ALA A 158 -5.59 -2.99 -11.83
CA ALA A 158 -5.57 -2.29 -10.54
C ALA A 158 -6.96 -2.06 -9.93
N GLU A 159 -7.97 -1.91 -10.77
CA GLU A 159 -9.37 -1.71 -10.38
C GLU A 159 -9.87 -2.82 -9.43
N TYR A 160 -9.36 -4.05 -9.59
CA TYR A 160 -9.71 -5.19 -8.75
C TYR A 160 -9.00 -5.21 -7.39
N LEU A 161 -7.98 -4.37 -7.17
CA LEU A 161 -7.26 -4.29 -5.89
C LEU A 161 -8.05 -3.51 -4.83
N ALA A 162 -8.72 -2.43 -5.22
CA ALA A 162 -9.58 -1.67 -4.30
C ALA A 162 -10.76 -2.56 -3.84
N GLU A 163 -11.43 -3.23 -4.78
CA GLU A 163 -12.49 -4.20 -4.49
C GLU A 163 -11.99 -5.37 -3.62
N PHE A 164 -10.76 -5.84 -3.84
CA PHE A 164 -10.15 -6.86 -2.98
C PHE A 164 -9.97 -6.38 -1.53
N ILE A 165 -9.55 -5.13 -1.32
CA ILE A 165 -9.42 -4.57 0.04
C ILE A 165 -10.79 -4.41 0.69
N GLU A 166 -11.80 -3.90 -0.03
CA GLU A 166 -13.17 -3.82 0.47
C GLU A 166 -13.70 -5.21 0.89
N ASN A 167 -13.43 -6.25 0.10
CA ASN A 167 -13.84 -7.63 0.43
C ASN A 167 -13.08 -8.22 1.64
N LEU A 168 -11.80 -7.89 1.81
CA LEU A 168 -11.05 -8.25 3.03
C LEU A 168 -11.62 -7.54 4.26
N ASP A 169 -11.92 -6.25 4.14
CA ASP A 169 -12.57 -5.42 5.18
C ASP A 169 -13.97 -5.94 5.53
N GLN A 170 -14.64 -6.68 4.63
CA GLN A 170 -15.94 -7.32 4.86
C GLN A 170 -15.84 -8.74 5.44
N MET A 171 -14.69 -9.14 5.98
CA MET A 171 -14.48 -10.46 6.62
C MET A 171 -14.76 -11.65 5.68
N MET A 172 -14.29 -11.57 4.44
CA MET A 172 -14.16 -12.76 3.59
C MET A 172 -12.70 -13.28 3.71
N PRO A 173 -12.33 -14.03 4.78
CA PRO A 173 -10.94 -14.42 5.04
C PRO A 173 -10.35 -15.33 3.96
N GLU A 174 -11.21 -16.01 3.19
CA GLU A 174 -10.83 -16.83 2.05
C GLU A 174 -10.61 -16.04 0.76
N THR A 175 -10.77 -14.71 0.77
CA THR A 175 -10.57 -13.88 -0.42
C THR A 175 -9.16 -14.10 -0.95
N LYS A 176 -9.10 -14.59 -2.19
CA LYS A 176 -7.86 -14.77 -2.94
C LYS A 176 -7.75 -13.66 -3.98
N PHE A 177 -6.56 -13.11 -4.09
CA PHE A 177 -6.19 -12.18 -5.14
C PHE A 177 -5.29 -12.88 -6.15
N GLN A 178 -5.57 -12.66 -7.43
CA GLN A 178 -4.70 -13.11 -8.51
C GLN A 178 -3.45 -12.23 -8.55
N TRP A 179 -2.27 -12.79 -8.33
CA TRP A 179 -1.02 -12.03 -8.44
C TRP A 179 -0.06 -12.70 -9.42
N PRO A 180 0.55 -11.93 -10.33
CA PRO A 180 1.67 -12.37 -11.16
C PRO A 180 2.87 -12.86 -10.33
N VAL A 181 2.89 -14.15 -9.98
CA VAL A 181 4.05 -14.78 -9.33
C VAL A 181 5.08 -15.08 -10.41
N GLY A 182 6.00 -14.15 -10.60
CA GLY A 182 7.19 -14.38 -11.42
C GLY A 182 8.20 -15.25 -10.68
N PHE A 183 7.92 -16.54 -10.51
CA PHE A 183 8.99 -17.51 -10.26
C PHE A 183 9.53 -17.91 -11.63
N ARG A 184 10.57 -17.22 -12.12
CA ARG A 184 11.48 -17.90 -13.03
C ARG A 184 12.33 -18.81 -12.15
N SER A 185 12.00 -20.10 -12.15
CA SER A 185 12.93 -21.18 -11.83
C SER A 185 14.11 -21.14 -12.79
#